data_AF-A0A1R3GWP6-F1
#
_entry.id   AF-A0A1R3GWP6-F1
#
_cell.length_a   1.000
_cell.length_b   1.000
_cell.length_c   1.000
_cell.angle_alpha   90.00
_cell.angle_beta   90.00
_cell.angle_gamma   90.00
#
_symmetry.space_group_name_H-M   'P 1'
#
loop_
_entity.id
_entity.type
_entity.pdbx_description
1 polymer ?
#
loop_
_entity_poly.entity_id
_entity_poly.type
_entity_poly.pdbx_seq_one_letter_code
_entity_poly.pdbx_strand_id
1 'polypeptide(L)'
;MMDLLMGGATCLGKTVMDEMDYCIYGENKHYGTPRNPCAPDRVPGGSSSGSAVAVGAMLVDFSLGTDTGASVRVPASYCGILGFRPSLGAVSSCSYVTEF
;
A
#
# COMPACT_ATOMS: atom_id res chain seq x y z
N MET A 1 7.38 -9.64 6.09
CA MET A 1 8.33 -9.62 4.96
C MET A 1 9.20 -10.87 4.92
N MET A 2 9.91 -11.22 6.01
CA MET A 2 10.77 -12.41 6.02
C MET A 2 10.03 -13.69 5.63
N ASP A 3 8.84 -13.92 6.18
CA ASP A 3 8.02 -15.10 5.85
C ASP A 3 7.69 -15.21 4.35
N LEU A 4 7.50 -14.07 3.67
CA LEU A 4 7.23 -14.05 2.23
C LEU A 4 8.48 -14.39 1.42
N LEU A 5 9.63 -13.84 1.81
CA LEU A 5 10.90 -14.13 1.16
C LEU A 5 11.28 -15.61 1.33
N MET A 6 11.10 -16.15 2.54
CA MET A 6 11.30 -17.58 2.82
C MET A 6 10.29 -18.47 2.09
N GLY A 7 9.08 -17.95 1.84
CA GLY A 7 8.06 -18.59 1.00
C GLY A 7 8.32 -18.50 -0.51
N GLY A 8 9.43 -17.90 -0.95
CA GLY A 8 9.83 -17.81 -2.36
C GLY A 8 9.41 -16.53 -3.09
N ALA A 9 8.83 -15.54 -2.40
CA ALA A 9 8.53 -14.25 -3.00
C ALA A 9 9.82 -13.43 -3.24
N THR A 10 9.80 -12.59 -4.27
CA THR A 10 10.89 -11.64 -4.57
C THR A 10 10.44 -10.22 -4.27
N CYS A 11 11.28 -9.45 -3.56
CA CYS A 11 11.02 -8.03 -3.32
C CYS A 11 11.51 -7.20 -4.52
N LEU A 12 10.59 -6.67 -5.33
CA LEU A 12 10.94 -5.79 -6.46
C LEU A 12 11.39 -4.39 -6.02
N GLY A 13 10.92 -3.90 -4.86
CA GLY A 13 11.26 -2.56 -4.40
C GLY A 13 10.37 -2.03 -3.29
N LYS A 14 10.48 -0.72 -3.06
CA LYS A 14 9.66 0.04 -2.12
C LYS A 14 8.73 0.97 -2.88
N THR A 15 7.52 1.14 -2.38
CA THR A 15 6.48 1.98 -2.98
C THR A 15 6.36 3.31 -2.22
N VAL A 16 5.88 4.34 -2.90
CA VAL A 16 5.52 5.61 -2.25
C VAL A 16 4.23 5.42 -1.44
N MET A 17 4.10 6.19 -0.37
CA MET A 17 2.93 6.23 0.51
C MET A 17 2.67 7.66 0.97
N ASP A 18 1.53 7.90 1.60
CA ASP A 18 1.33 9.14 2.37
C ASP A 18 2.37 9.23 3.48
N GLU A 19 2.96 10.41 3.68
CA GLU A 19 4.05 10.59 4.63
C GLU A 19 3.62 10.15 6.03
N MET A 20 4.41 9.22 6.61
CA MET A 20 4.17 8.65 7.94
C MET A 20 2.79 7.99 8.14
N ASP A 21 2.09 7.56 7.08
CA ASP A 21 0.72 6.99 7.17
C ASP A 21 -0.33 8.02 7.65
N TYR A 22 -0.03 9.32 7.61
CA TYR A 22 -0.92 10.41 8.09
C TYR A 22 -1.87 10.97 7.02
N CYS A 23 -2.36 10.16 6.09
CA CYS A 23 -3.43 10.53 5.17
C CYS A 23 -4.07 9.29 4.52
N ILE A 24 -5.15 9.50 3.76
CA ILE A 24 -5.87 8.47 3.00
C ILE A 24 -6.05 8.82 1.52
N TYR A 25 -5.44 9.92 1.04
CA TYR A 25 -5.58 10.37 -0.35
C TYR A 25 -4.51 9.78 -1.26
N GLY A 26 -3.34 9.40 -0.74
CA GLY A 26 -2.23 8.89 -1.55
C GLY A 26 -1.37 9.98 -2.18
N GLU A 27 -1.48 11.21 -1.71
CA GLU A 27 -0.71 12.36 -2.16
C GLU A 27 0.59 12.49 -1.39
N ASN A 28 1.70 12.60 -2.12
CA ASN A 28 3.02 12.79 -1.51
C ASN A 28 3.73 14.00 -2.10
N LYS A 29 4.01 15.00 -1.26
CA LYS A 29 4.68 16.25 -1.67
C LYS A 29 6.12 16.04 -2.13
N HIS A 30 6.82 15.04 -1.58
CA HIS A 30 8.25 14.84 -1.78
C HIS A 30 8.55 13.96 -2.99
N TYR A 31 7.72 12.96 -3.26
CA TYR A 31 7.94 11.95 -4.31
C TYR A 31 6.85 11.94 -5.39
N GLY A 32 5.80 12.75 -5.23
CA GLY A 32 4.66 12.81 -6.13
C GLY A 32 3.60 11.75 -5.86
N THR A 33 2.42 11.96 -6.44
CA THR A 33 1.26 11.08 -6.34
C THR A 33 1.30 10.00 -7.44
N PRO A 34 1.23 8.70 -7.11
CA PRO A 34 1.05 7.64 -8.09
C PRO A 34 -0.21 7.84 -8.93
N ARG A 35 -0.14 7.57 -10.22
CA ARG A 35 -1.29 7.66 -11.12
C ARG A 35 -2.23 6.47 -10.88
N ASN A 36 -3.49 6.75 -10.55
CA ASN A 36 -4.50 5.71 -10.35
C ASN A 36 -4.74 4.94 -11.68
N PRO A 37 -4.58 3.60 -11.71
CA PRO A 37 -4.72 2.81 -12.93
C PRO A 37 -6.17 2.71 -13.44
N CYS A 38 -7.16 2.83 -12.55
CA CYS A 38 -8.59 2.77 -12.89
C CYS A 38 -9.18 4.13 -13.22
N ALA A 39 -8.62 5.22 -12.69
CA ALA A 39 -9.08 6.58 -12.92
C ALA A 39 -7.88 7.55 -12.97
N PRO A 40 -7.19 7.65 -14.12
CA PRO A 40 -5.93 8.38 -14.29
C PRO A 40 -5.89 9.85 -13.87
N ASP A 41 -7.05 10.48 -13.73
CA ASP A 41 -7.30 11.87 -13.35
C ASP A 41 -7.69 12.02 -11.87
N ARG A 42 -7.72 10.93 -11.11
CA ARG A 42 -8.12 10.89 -9.70
C ARG A 42 -7.01 10.32 -8.83
N VAL A 43 -7.14 10.59 -7.53
CA VAL A 43 -6.21 10.06 -6.54
C VAL A 43 -6.27 8.54 -6.45
N PRO A 44 -5.15 7.86 -6.16
CA PRO A 44 -5.11 6.42 -5.96
C PRO A 44 -5.64 5.98 -4.59
N GLY A 45 -5.82 6.92 -3.64
CA GLY A 45 -6.10 6.62 -2.24
C GLY A 45 -4.82 6.29 -1.48
N GLY A 46 -4.91 6.22 -0.16
CA GLY A 46 -3.75 6.03 0.71
C GLY A 46 -4.09 5.48 2.09
N SER A 47 -3.10 5.35 2.98
CA SER A 47 -1.71 5.77 2.73
C SER A 47 -0.92 4.88 1.78
N SER A 48 -1.30 3.61 1.58
CA SER A 48 -0.54 2.63 0.79
C SER A 48 -0.73 2.81 -0.74
N SER A 49 -0.57 4.04 -1.22
CA SER A 49 -0.90 4.47 -2.58
C SER A 49 -0.09 3.76 -3.65
N GLY A 50 1.25 3.79 -3.55
CA GLY A 50 2.13 3.13 -4.51
C GLY A 50 1.96 1.61 -4.50
N SER A 51 1.65 1.02 -3.35
CA SER A 51 1.38 -0.42 -3.22
C SER A 51 0.13 -0.83 -3.99
N ALA A 52 -0.96 -0.06 -3.89
CA ALA A 52 -2.18 -0.35 -4.62
C ALA A 52 -2.04 -0.08 -6.13
N VAL A 53 -1.37 1.02 -6.50
CA VAL A 53 -1.12 1.33 -7.92
C VAL A 53 -0.24 0.26 -8.57
N ALA A 54 0.79 -0.24 -7.89
CA ALA A 54 1.66 -1.28 -8.44
C ALA A 54 0.90 -2.57 -8.77
N VAL A 55 -0.05 -2.98 -7.91
CA VAL A 55 -0.89 -4.17 -8.16
C VAL A 55 -1.95 -3.85 -9.22
N GLY A 56 -2.66 -2.72 -9.10
CA GLY A 56 -3.71 -2.35 -10.05
C GLY A 56 -3.21 -2.09 -11.48
N ALA A 57 -1.93 -1.70 -11.62
CA ALA A 57 -1.25 -1.56 -12.92
C ALA A 57 -0.55 -2.85 -13.39
N MET A 58 -0.75 -3.98 -12.68
CA MET A 58 -0.15 -5.29 -12.99
C MET A 58 1.39 -5.28 -13.05
N LEU A 59 2.04 -4.46 -12.23
CA LEU A 59 3.51 -4.42 -12.11
C LEU A 59 4.03 -5.51 -11.16
N VAL A 60 3.18 -5.97 -10.23
CA VAL A 60 3.45 -7.03 -9.24
C VAL A 60 2.16 -7.83 -8.99
N ASP A 61 2.30 -9.09 -8.58
CA ASP A 61 1.15 -9.96 -8.26
C ASP A 61 0.43 -9.55 -6.96
N PHE A 62 1.19 -9.03 -5.99
CA PHE A 62 0.68 -8.51 -4.71
C PHE A 62 1.65 -7.47 -4.13
N SER A 63 1.17 -6.71 -3.15
CA SER A 63 1.97 -5.73 -2.43
C SER A 63 1.65 -5.73 -0.94
N LEU A 64 2.52 -5.11 -0.15
CA LEU A 64 2.33 -4.90 1.28
C LEU A 64 2.01 -3.43 1.57
N GLY A 65 1.20 -3.21 2.60
CA GLY A 65 0.85 -1.89 3.12
C GLY A 65 0.47 -2.00 4.60
N THR A 66 0.31 -0.85 5.24
CA THR A 66 -0.21 -0.74 6.61
C THR A 66 -1.66 -0.27 6.55
N ASP A 67 -2.49 -0.71 7.51
CA ASP A 67 -3.89 -0.31 7.60
C ASP A 67 -4.22 0.04 9.05
N THR A 68 -3.97 1.31 9.39
CA THR A 68 -4.29 1.89 10.70
C THR A 68 -5.76 2.34 10.73
N GLY A 69 -6.16 3.20 9.79
CA GLY A 69 -7.54 3.66 9.63
C GLY A 69 -8.28 2.97 8.49
N ALA A 70 -7.68 2.98 7.30
CA ALA A 70 -8.15 2.22 6.14
C ALA A 70 -7.07 2.13 5.04
N SER A 71 -5.79 2.24 5.43
CA SER A 71 -4.69 2.58 4.53
C SER A 71 -4.32 1.50 3.51
N VAL A 72 -4.87 0.28 3.62
CA VAL A 72 -4.86 -0.76 2.57
C VAL A 72 -6.20 -0.80 1.83
N ARG A 73 -7.32 -0.73 2.56
CA ARG A 73 -8.66 -0.92 2.00
C ARG A 73 -9.14 0.23 1.10
N VAL A 74 -8.85 1.48 1.46
CA VAL A 74 -9.19 2.67 0.64
C VAL A 74 -8.49 2.63 -0.71
N PRO A 75 -7.14 2.55 -0.78
CA PRO A 75 -6.47 2.55 -2.07
C PRO A 75 -6.79 1.29 -2.90
N ALA A 76 -7.07 0.15 -2.25
CA ALA A 76 -7.54 -1.04 -2.95
C ALA A 76 -8.88 -0.81 -3.67
N SER A 77 -9.84 -0.18 -2.99
CA SER A 77 -11.13 0.21 -3.58
C SER A 77 -10.95 1.14 -4.79
N TYR A 78 -10.07 2.13 -4.67
CA TYR A 78 -9.85 3.14 -5.71
C TYR A 78 -9.07 2.60 -6.92
N CYS A 79 -8.14 1.68 -6.70
CA CYS A 79 -7.32 1.06 -7.74
C CYS A 79 -7.91 -0.26 -8.28
N GLY A 80 -9.14 -0.64 -7.87
CA GLY A 80 -9.86 -1.79 -8.42
C GLY A 80 -9.26 -3.15 -8.05
N ILE A 81 -8.64 -3.27 -6.88
CA ILE A 81 -7.98 -4.50 -6.40
C ILE A 81 -8.56 -4.95 -5.04
N LEU A 82 -8.22 -6.17 -4.64
CA LEU A 82 -8.56 -6.67 -3.31
C LEU A 82 -7.62 -6.10 -2.25
N GLY A 83 -8.18 -5.54 -1.18
CA GLY A 83 -7.45 -5.06 -0.01
C GLY A 83 -7.82 -5.85 1.23
N PHE A 84 -6.86 -6.57 1.82
CA PHE A 84 -7.07 -7.40 3.00
C PHE A 84 -6.40 -6.80 4.22
N ARG A 85 -7.20 -6.53 5.26
CA ARG A 85 -6.70 -6.19 6.60
C ARG A 85 -6.96 -7.38 7.53
N PRO A 86 -5.92 -8.10 7.99
CA PRO A 86 -6.11 -9.19 8.93
C PRO A 86 -6.59 -8.70 10.29
N SER A 87 -7.06 -9.63 11.13
CA SER A 87 -7.31 -9.36 12.55
C SER A 87 -6.05 -8.80 13.22
N LEU A 88 -6.23 -7.87 14.17
CA LEU A 88 -5.12 -7.25 14.89
C LEU A 88 -4.24 -8.34 15.54
N GLY A 89 -2.92 -8.24 15.36
CA GLY A 89 -1.95 -9.20 15.90
C GLY A 89 -1.76 -10.49 15.10
N ALA A 90 -2.57 -10.76 14.06
CA ALA A 90 -2.41 -11.96 13.22
C ALA A 90 -1.17 -11.90 12.30
N VAL A 91 -0.71 -10.69 11.97
CA VAL A 91 0.53 -10.47 11.23
C VAL A 91 1.47 -9.66 12.12
N SER A 92 2.72 -10.11 12.23
CA SER A 92 3.74 -9.45 13.05
C SER A 92 3.99 -8.03 12.58
N SER A 93 4.05 -7.11 13.53
CA SER A 93 4.40 -5.71 13.30
C SER A 93 5.87 -5.37 13.43
N CYS A 94 6.67 -6.38 13.75
CA CYS A 94 8.09 -6.20 13.92
C CYS A 94 8.71 -5.65 12.64
N SER A 95 9.41 -4.52 12.75
CA SER A 95 10.17 -3.83 11.69
C SER A 95 9.42 -2.86 10.77
N TYR A 96 8.11 -2.59 10.95
CA TYR A 96 7.48 -1.44 10.29
C TYR A 96 7.40 -0.23 11.23
N VAL A 97 7.56 0.97 10.67
CA VAL A 97 7.57 2.21 11.45
C VAL A 97 6.14 2.57 11.83
N THR A 98 5.85 2.55 13.13
CA THR A 98 4.63 3.12 13.71
C THR A 98 5.04 4.25 14.63
N GLU A 99 4.52 5.46 14.41
CA GLU A 99 4.61 6.49 15.44
C GLU A 99 3.42 6.37 16.40
N PHE A 100 3.71 5.90 17.62
CA PHE A 100 3.04 6.31 18.86
C PHE A 100 4.06 6.32 19.99
#